data_AF-A0A533BAD4-F1
#
_entry.id   AF-A0A533BAD4-F1
#
_cell.length_a   1.000
_cell.length_b   1.000
_cell.length_c   1.000
_cell.angle_alpha   90.00
_cell.angle_beta   90.00
_cell.angle_gamma   90.00
#
_symmetry.space_group_name_H-M   'P 1'
#
loop_
_entity.id
_entity.type
_entity.pdbx_description
1 polymer ?
#
loop_
_entity_poly.entity_id
_entity_poly.type
_entity_poly.pdbx_seq_one_letter_code
_entity_poly.pdbx_strand_id
1 'polypeptide(L)'
;MNVNFWITPDEANLNPEKGGLVVYDKEAPQERSFAAYNSEENTPKILEWLNQSGAQAIRIPYRANRAVVFNSDLLHETNDIAFKDDYLSRRINITLLYGYRQHS
;
A
#
# COMPACT_ATOMS: atom_id res chain seq x y z
N MET A 1 -9.26 2.44 9.86
CA MET A 1 -9.40 3.02 8.51
C MET A 1 -8.07 3.64 8.09
N ASN A 2 -7.64 3.37 6.86
CA ASN A 2 -6.44 3.94 6.26
C ASN A 2 -6.81 4.95 5.16
N VAL A 3 -6.12 6.09 5.12
CA VAL A 3 -6.20 7.09 4.06
C VAL A 3 -4.81 7.35 3.49
N ASN A 4 -4.60 6.99 2.23
CA ASN A 4 -3.37 7.26 1.49
C ASN A 4 -3.62 8.31 0.41
N PHE A 5 -2.74 9.30 0.29
CA PHE A 5 -2.75 10.22 -0.84
C PHE A 5 -1.35 10.65 -1.25
N TRP A 6 -1.23 11.13 -2.49
CA TRP A 6 0.04 11.46 -3.10
C TRP A 6 0.12 12.92 -3.56
N ILE A 7 1.29 13.53 -3.40
CA ILE A 7 1.49 14.97 -3.64
C ILE A 7 2.57 15.31 -4.69
N THR A 8 3.39 14.33 -5.10
CA THR A 8 4.36 14.53 -6.18
C THR A 8 3.60 14.71 -7.51
N PRO A 9 3.97 15.65 -8.39
CA PRO A 9 3.31 15.82 -9.69
C PRO A 9 3.34 14.54 -10.54
N ASP A 10 2.31 14.33 -11.37
CA ASP A 10 2.18 13.11 -12.20
C ASP A 10 3.34 12.97 -13.19
N GLU A 11 3.89 14.09 -13.67
CA GLU A 11 5.01 14.13 -14.62
C GLU A 11 6.32 13.60 -14.01
N ALA A 12 6.39 13.42 -12.69
CA ALA A 12 7.51 12.78 -12.02
C ALA A 12 7.49 11.26 -12.19
N ASN A 13 6.32 10.66 -12.37
CA ASN A 13 6.14 9.22 -12.56
C ASN A 13 6.45 8.84 -14.01
N LEU A 14 7.45 7.98 -14.19
CA LEU A 14 7.87 7.44 -15.48
C LEU A 14 6.95 6.31 -15.97
N ASN A 15 6.03 5.81 -15.12
CA ASN A 15 5.04 4.80 -15.47
C ASN A 15 3.66 5.11 -14.84
N PRO A 16 2.74 5.76 -15.60
CA PRO A 16 1.42 6.16 -15.11
C PRO A 16 0.53 5.01 -14.62
N GLU A 17 0.81 3.76 -15.02
CA GLU A 17 0.04 2.59 -14.60
C GLU A 17 0.52 2.00 -13.26
N LYS A 18 1.61 2.54 -12.69
CA LYS A 18 2.24 2.03 -11.46
C LYS A 18 2.49 3.14 -10.44
N GLY A 19 3.33 2.87 -9.43
CA GLY A 19 3.73 3.81 -8.38
C GLY A 19 2.68 4.09 -7.31
N GLY A 20 1.45 3.58 -7.43
CA GLY A 20 0.40 3.81 -6.44
C GLY A 20 0.42 2.79 -5.32
N LEU A 21 -0.71 2.10 -5.13
CA LEU A 21 -0.94 1.13 -4.05
C LEU A 21 -1.51 -0.17 -4.64
N VAL A 22 -1.13 -1.30 -4.06
CA VAL A 22 -1.79 -2.59 -4.25
C VAL A 22 -2.50 -2.93 -2.94
N VAL A 23 -3.80 -3.19 -3.00
CA VAL A 23 -4.60 -3.62 -1.84
C VAL A 23 -5.12 -5.02 -2.12
N TYR A 24 -4.87 -5.95 -1.21
CA TYR A 24 -5.36 -7.31 -1.29
C TYR A 24 -6.70 -7.42 -0.54
N ASP A 25 -7.62 -8.24 -1.04
CA ASP A 25 -8.93 -8.49 -0.42
C ASP A 25 -8.87 -9.39 0.84
N LYS A 26 -7.70 -9.47 1.47
CA LYS A 26 -7.44 -10.26 2.67
C LYS A 26 -6.95 -9.38 3.80
N GLU A 27 -7.53 -9.59 4.97
CA GLU A 27 -7.10 -8.93 6.18
C GLU A 27 -5.84 -9.58 6.76
N ALA A 28 -5.02 -8.76 7.41
CA ALA A 28 -3.88 -9.18 8.18
C ALA A 28 -4.35 -10.04 9.37
N PRO A 29 -3.90 -11.31 9.51
CA PRO A 29 -4.21 -12.16 10.66
C PRO A 29 -4.10 -11.42 12.01
N GLN A 30 -5.09 -11.60 12.90
CA GLN A 30 -5.16 -10.87 14.17
C GLN A 30 -3.97 -11.14 15.12
N GLU A 31 -3.36 -12.31 15.02
CA GLU A 31 -2.30 -12.76 15.93
C GLU A 31 -0.94 -12.07 15.71
N ARG A 32 -0.71 -11.46 14.53
CA ARG A 32 0.58 -10.82 14.28
C ARG A 32 0.53 -9.33 14.60
N SER A 33 1.59 -8.84 15.25
CA SER A 33 1.75 -7.43 15.58
C SER A 33 1.92 -6.58 14.32
N PHE A 34 1.58 -5.30 14.42
CA PHE A 34 1.82 -4.31 13.36
C PHE A 34 3.29 -4.29 12.90
N ALA A 35 4.24 -4.47 13.83
CA ALA A 35 5.66 -4.54 13.52
C ALA A 35 6.04 -5.79 12.70
N ALA A 36 5.40 -6.93 12.98
CA ALA A 36 5.65 -8.16 12.24
C ALA A 36 5.14 -8.09 10.79
N TYR A 37 4.07 -7.33 10.52
CA TYR A 37 3.58 -7.12 9.16
C TYR A 37 4.43 -6.17 8.33
N ASN A 38 5.01 -5.15 8.97
CA ASN A 38 5.86 -4.19 8.29
C ASN A 38 7.34 -4.63 8.19
N SER A 39 7.67 -5.88 8.57
CA SER A 39 9.04 -6.38 8.46
C SER A 39 9.30 -6.99 7.08
N GLU A 40 10.43 -6.61 6.48
CA GLU A 40 10.87 -7.16 5.18
C GLU A 40 11.05 -8.69 5.26
N GLU A 41 11.51 -9.22 6.39
CA GLU A 41 11.69 -10.66 6.63
C GLU A 41 10.39 -11.47 6.45
N ASN A 42 9.24 -10.89 6.79
CA ASN A 42 7.94 -11.57 6.70
C ASN A 42 7.27 -11.42 5.33
N THR A 43 7.79 -10.55 4.45
CA THR A 43 7.18 -10.27 3.15
C THR A 43 7.03 -11.54 2.29
N PRO A 44 8.05 -12.41 2.12
CA PRO A 44 7.89 -13.62 1.31
C PRO A 44 6.78 -14.55 1.81
N LYS A 45 6.66 -14.72 3.14
CA LYS A 45 5.64 -15.58 3.76
C LYS A 45 4.23 -15.01 3.58
N ILE A 46 4.09 -13.69 3.63
CA ILE A 46 2.80 -13.01 3.41
C ILE A 46 2.37 -13.16 1.94
N LEU A 47 3.29 -12.95 1.00
CA LEU A 47 3.01 -13.11 -0.43
C LEU A 47 2.65 -14.57 -0.78
N GLU A 48 3.35 -15.54 -0.22
CA GLU A 48 3.02 -16.96 -0.40
C GLU A 48 1.60 -17.27 0.13
N TRP A 49 1.26 -16.80 1.32
CA TRP A 49 -0.08 -16.97 1.89
C TRP A 49 -1.18 -16.28 1.05
N LEU A 50 -0.94 -15.06 0.56
CA LEU A 50 -1.86 -14.36 -0.33
C LEU A 50 -2.14 -15.19 -1.59
N ASN A 51 -1.10 -15.75 -2.20
CA ASN A 51 -1.24 -16.62 -3.37
C ASN A 51 -2.03 -17.90 -3.05
N GLN A 52 -1.69 -18.59 -1.96
CA GLN A 52 -2.39 -19.81 -1.52
C GLN A 52 -3.87 -19.56 -1.17
N SER A 53 -4.19 -18.38 -0.63
CA SER A 53 -5.55 -17.99 -0.25
C SER A 53 -6.43 -17.54 -1.43
N GLY A 54 -5.86 -17.44 -2.64
CA GLY A 54 -6.55 -16.92 -3.82
C GLY A 54 -6.89 -15.43 -3.72
N ALA A 55 -6.10 -14.66 -2.97
CA ALA A 55 -6.33 -13.24 -2.75
C ALA A 55 -6.39 -12.46 -4.06
N GLN A 56 -7.35 -11.54 -4.16
CA GLN A 56 -7.49 -10.64 -5.30
C GLN A 56 -6.74 -9.33 -5.03
N ALA A 57 -5.92 -8.92 -6.00
CA ALA A 57 -5.15 -7.68 -5.92
C ALA A 57 -5.88 -6.54 -6.65
N ILE A 58 -6.23 -5.49 -5.90
CA ILE A 58 -6.74 -4.24 -6.44
C ILE A 58 -5.55 -3.30 -6.63
N ARG A 59 -5.20 -3.02 -7.88
CA ARG A 59 -4.09 -2.12 -8.23
C ARG A 59 -4.61 -0.72 -8.47
N ILE A 60 -4.19 0.23 -7.64
CA ILE A 60 -4.49 1.65 -7.78
C ILE A 60 -3.23 2.32 -8.33
N PRO A 61 -3.24 2.85 -9.57
CA PRO A 61 -2.12 3.61 -10.09
C PRO A 61 -1.97 4.94 -9.34
N TYR A 62 -0.73 5.42 -9.29
CA TYR A 62 -0.40 6.72 -8.73
C TYR A 62 -1.13 7.83 -9.49
N ARG A 63 -1.73 8.77 -8.76
CA ARG A 63 -2.14 10.08 -9.29
C ARG A 63 -1.97 11.15 -8.22
N ALA A 64 -1.33 12.26 -8.56
CA ALA A 64 -1.24 13.43 -7.71
C ALA A 64 -2.65 13.89 -7.29
N ASN A 65 -2.83 14.30 -6.04
CA ASN A 65 -4.12 14.75 -5.49
C ASN A 65 -5.24 13.68 -5.50
N ARG A 66 -4.91 12.40 -5.65
CA ARG A 66 -5.83 11.28 -5.42
C ARG A 66 -5.69 10.76 -3.99
N ALA A 67 -6.82 10.60 -3.30
CA ALA A 67 -6.89 9.86 -2.05
C ALA A 67 -7.50 8.46 -2.24
N VAL A 68 -7.00 7.49 -1.48
CA VAL A 68 -7.51 6.13 -1.37
C VAL A 68 -7.89 5.89 0.09
N VAL A 69 -9.14 5.53 0.33
CA VAL A 69 -9.67 5.24 1.68
C VAL A 69 -10.10 3.77 1.72
N PHE A 70 -9.59 3.02 2.69
CA PHE A 70 -9.85 1.58 2.79
C PHE A 70 -9.76 1.05 4.23
N ASN A 71 -10.21 -0.19 4.44
CA ASN A 71 -10.07 -0.88 5.71
C ASN A 71 -8.57 -1.08 6.00
N SER A 72 -8.10 -0.57 7.15
CA SER A 72 -6.69 -0.61 7.55
C SER A 72 -6.19 -2.03 7.83
N ASP A 73 -7.08 -2.98 8.04
CA ASP A 73 -6.73 -4.36 8.28
C ASP A 73 -6.41 -5.10 6.98
N LEU A 74 -6.76 -4.58 5.80
CA LEU A 74 -6.40 -5.19 4.51
C LEU A 74 -4.89 -5.13 4.29
N LEU A 75 -4.31 -6.24 3.84
CA LEU A 75 -2.91 -6.28 3.40
C LEU A 75 -2.74 -5.39 2.16
N HIS A 76 -1.69 -4.59 2.17
CA HIS A 76 -1.41 -3.65 1.10
C HIS A 76 0.08 -3.34 1.00
N GLU A 77 0.52 -2.97 -0.19
CA GLU A 77 1.91 -2.61 -0.47
C GLU A 77 1.99 -1.49 -1.51
N THR A 78 3.16 -0.89 -1.63
CA THR A 78 3.43 0.06 -2.72
C THR A 78 3.63 -0.72 -4.03
N ASN A 79 2.94 -0.31 -5.09
CA ASN A 79 3.16 -0.86 -6.44
C ASN A 79 4.54 -0.42 -6.98
N ASP A 80 5.08 -1.09 -8.00
CA ASP A 80 6.43 -0.80 -8.52
C ASP A 80 6.62 0.70 -8.77
N ILE A 81 7.74 1.24 -8.28
CA ILE A 81 8.04 2.66 -8.34
C ILE A 81 8.97 2.92 -9.52
N ALA A 82 8.59 3.84 -10.40
CA ALA A 82 9.44 4.37 -11.46
C ALA A 82 9.27 5.89 -11.51
N PHE A 83 10.08 6.64 -10.76
CA PHE A 83 10.04 8.11 -10.74
C PHE A 83 11.39 8.66 -11.22
N LYS A 84 11.40 9.90 -11.73
CA LYS A 84 12.67 10.57 -12.12
C LYS A 84 13.60 10.64 -10.91
N ASP A 85 14.89 10.43 -11.15
CA ASP A 85 15.91 10.48 -10.10
C ASP A 85 16.41 11.91 -9.86
N ASP A 86 15.50 12.76 -9.40
CA ASP A 86 15.81 14.11 -8.94
C ASP A 86 15.08 14.40 -7.62
N TYR A 87 15.47 15.49 -6.96
CA TYR A 87 14.94 15.83 -5.64
C TYR A 87 13.42 16.08 -5.64
N LEU A 88 12.92 16.79 -6.66
CA LEU A 88 11.51 17.20 -6.74
C LEU A 88 10.59 16.06 -7.19
N SER A 89 11.16 15.04 -7.84
CA SER A 89 10.43 13.91 -8.39
C SER A 89 10.34 12.70 -7.46
N ARG A 90 10.84 12.77 -6.22
CA ARG A 90 10.69 11.68 -5.25
C ARG A 90 9.21 11.41 -5.00
N ARG A 91 8.81 10.13 -5.00
CA ARG A 91 7.44 9.71 -4.68
C ARG A 91 7.13 10.02 -3.21
N ILE A 92 6.16 10.88 -2.96
CA ILE A 92 5.69 11.21 -1.61
C ILE A 92 4.28 10.64 -1.43
N ASN A 93 4.13 9.78 -0.42
CA ASN A 93 2.87 9.25 0.06
C ASN A 93 2.63 9.76 1.48
N ILE A 94 1.44 10.30 1.73
CA ILE A 94 0.97 10.67 3.06
C ILE A 94 -0.09 9.65 3.49
N THR A 95 0.11 9.07 4.68
CA THR A 95 -0.80 8.08 5.28
C THR A 95 -1.40 8.67 6.55
N LEU A 96 -2.73 8.64 6.66
CA LEU A 96 -3.46 8.98 7.88
C LEU A 96 -4.24 7.74 8.36
N LEU A 97 -4.07 7.39 9.63
CA LEU A 97 -4.74 6.25 10.25
C LEU A 97 -5.80 6.73 11.23
N TYR A 98 -7.00 6.19 11.12
CA TYR A 98 -8.15 6.55 11.97
C TYR A 98 -8.81 5.31 12.57
N GLY A 99 -9.26 5.45 13.82
CA GLY A 99 -10.00 4.44 14.56
C GLY A 99 -9.11 3.46 15.32
N TYR A 100 -9.77 2.59 16.09
CA TYR A 100 -9.14 1.52 16.85
C TYR A 100 -9.47 0.17 16.21
N ARG A 101 -8.51 -0.74 16.18
CA ARG A 101 -8.78 -2.14 15.82
C ARG A 101 -9.57 -2.77 16.97
N GLN A 102 -10.81 -3.16 16.71
CA GLN A 102 -11.64 -3.86 17.70
C GLN A 102 -11.09 -5.28 17.86
N HIS A 103 -10.63 -5.63 19.07
CA HIS A 103 -10.32 -7.00 19.43
C HIS A 103 -11.61 -7.66 19.93
N SER A 104 -12.21 -8.55 19.12
CA SER A 104 -13.33 -9.40 19.54
C SER A 104 -12.82 -10.69 20.17
#